data_AF-A0A7S2UCD6-F1
#
_entry.id   AF-A0A7S2UCD6-F1
#
_cell.length_a   1.000
_cell.length_b   1.000
_cell.length_c   1.000
_cell.angle_alpha   90.00
_cell.angle_beta   90.00
_cell.angle_gamma   90.00
#
_symmetry.space_group_name_H-M   'P 1'
#
loop_
_entity.id
_entity.type
_entity.pdbx_description
1 polymer ?
#
loop_
_entity_poly.entity_id
_entity_poly.type
_entity_poly.pdbx_seq_one_letter_code
_entity_poly.pdbx_strand_id
1 'polypeptide(L)'
;RRTKSPLGKREDGFHLALAIEGGGMRGCISAGMVAAVQYLGLEDAFDSVYGSSAGTIIGSYFITRQLPWFGPEIYYDSLTTAGRNFIDTRRLLRAVGLGLLDPRLAKDVIFRREQGKPVLNLDFLLKETAIVNKPLDWDRFVEMQKVQPLHIVASGLKSEKSFVMDMERGSFTTMEAMTDCMHASCLLPGIAGPLMNIWIDGNGTNTNGETRLALGNNVVSSDGQPAEPLADALVYEPMPYRSAVKEGGATHVVVLRTRPDGVDVTGKTSIFERMILRRFFLKKNKLRNIYKRLRSHLHKKLYAEDVIILNEAAKDTRDYRNASSTDPQLMAIAVGPGFPEVTRLEVGRGPIFDGVRRGFARAYDALVEDPSERGRGHIVAREYFPDAILDYDPTEIDSKGQSAFETVLKRGDTKNKFPKSLGKTASEAGAPR
;
A
#
# COMPACT_ATOMS: atom_id res chain seq x y z
N ARG A 1 -0.53 11.34 28.29
CA ARG A 1 0.46 10.24 28.49
C ARG A 1 1.51 10.12 27.35
N ARG A 2 1.79 11.14 26.52
CA ARG A 2 2.85 11.11 25.47
C ARG A 2 4.27 11.46 25.94
N THR A 3 4.43 12.00 27.16
CA THR A 3 5.71 12.55 27.63
C THR A 3 6.68 11.52 28.22
N LYS A 4 6.29 10.25 28.37
CA LYS A 4 7.11 9.24 29.06
C LYS A 4 7.81 8.23 28.16
N SER A 5 7.48 8.16 26.86
CA SER A 5 8.10 7.22 25.91
C SER A 5 8.10 7.80 24.48
N PRO A 6 9.01 8.74 24.18
CA PRO A 6 9.07 9.37 22.86
C PRO A 6 9.52 8.37 21.79
N LEU A 7 8.99 8.54 20.57
CA LEU A 7 9.38 7.75 19.40
C LEU A 7 10.90 7.81 19.19
N GLY A 8 11.52 6.65 18.94
CA GLY A 8 12.97 6.49 18.79
C GLY A 8 13.80 6.54 20.09
N LYS A 9 13.16 6.64 21.27
CA LYS A 9 13.85 6.68 22.58
C LYS A 9 13.19 5.76 23.62
N ARG A 10 12.64 4.64 23.18
CA ARG A 10 11.98 3.67 24.06
C ARG A 10 13.00 2.66 24.58
N GLU A 11 12.88 2.32 25.85
CA GLU A 11 13.81 1.41 26.55
C GLU A 11 13.08 0.18 27.12
N ASP A 12 11.84 -0.06 26.73
CA ASP A 12 11.02 -1.19 27.21
C ASP A 12 11.37 -2.53 26.55
N GLY A 13 12.26 -2.52 25.56
CA GLY A 13 12.70 -3.71 24.82
C GLY A 13 11.68 -4.23 23.81
N PHE A 14 10.56 -3.53 23.61
CA PHE A 14 9.56 -3.90 22.62
C PHE A 14 9.75 -3.10 21.33
N HIS A 15 9.51 -3.78 20.21
CA HIS A 15 9.42 -3.18 18.88
C HIS A 15 8.04 -3.42 18.31
N LEU A 16 7.27 -2.36 18.09
CA LEU A 16 5.93 -2.38 17.53
C LEU A 16 5.95 -1.93 16.07
N ALA A 17 5.68 -2.85 15.14
CA ALA A 17 5.60 -2.55 13.72
C ALA A 17 4.15 -2.36 13.24
N LEU A 18 3.96 -1.48 12.26
CA LEU A 18 2.73 -1.36 11.47
C LEU A 18 2.93 -2.03 10.11
N ALA A 19 2.21 -3.12 9.83
CA ALA A 19 2.23 -3.79 8.53
C ALA A 19 0.98 -3.43 7.72
N ILE A 20 1.17 -2.82 6.54
CA ILE A 20 0.09 -2.27 5.72
C ILE A 20 -0.07 -3.09 4.44
N GLU A 21 -1.17 -3.84 4.34
CA GLU A 21 -1.59 -4.49 3.11
C GLU A 21 -2.06 -3.43 2.09
N GLY A 22 -1.59 -3.55 0.85
CA GLY A 22 -2.12 -2.82 -0.30
C GLY A 22 -3.30 -3.52 -0.98
N GLY A 23 -3.41 -3.35 -2.29
CA GLY A 23 -4.46 -4.00 -3.08
C GLY A 23 -4.95 -3.20 -4.29
N GLY A 24 -4.08 -2.43 -4.94
CA GLY A 24 -4.50 -1.46 -5.96
C GLY A 24 -5.48 -0.44 -5.36
N MET A 25 -6.60 -0.20 -6.03
CA MET A 25 -7.62 0.77 -5.60
C MET A 25 -8.30 0.42 -4.27
N ARG A 26 -8.28 -0.86 -3.87
CA ARG A 26 -8.74 -1.30 -2.54
C ARG A 26 -7.86 -0.80 -1.39
N GLY A 27 -6.66 -0.29 -1.68
CA GLY A 27 -5.81 0.37 -0.71
C GLY A 27 -6.52 1.51 0.03
N CYS A 28 -7.62 2.07 -0.52
CA CYS A 28 -8.46 3.04 0.16
C CYS A 28 -8.93 2.57 1.56
N ILE A 29 -9.12 1.27 1.78
CA ILE A 29 -9.47 0.71 3.08
C ILE A 29 -8.32 0.93 4.08
N SER A 30 -7.11 0.53 3.74
CA SER A 30 -5.92 0.77 4.58
C SER A 30 -5.63 2.27 4.75
N ALA A 31 -5.92 3.10 3.74
CA ALA A 31 -5.80 4.56 3.83
C ALA A 31 -6.74 5.15 4.90
N GLY A 32 -7.98 4.63 4.99
CA GLY A 32 -8.89 4.96 6.07
C GLY A 32 -8.40 4.45 7.43
N MET A 33 -7.85 3.25 7.48
CA MET A 33 -7.33 2.66 8.73
C MET A 33 -6.19 3.50 9.31
N VAL A 34 -5.22 3.95 8.51
CA VAL A 34 -4.15 4.83 9.02
C VAL A 34 -4.66 6.22 9.43
N ALA A 35 -5.72 6.73 8.80
CA ALA A 35 -6.37 7.97 9.24
C ALA A 35 -7.04 7.81 10.62
N ALA A 36 -7.57 6.62 10.96
CA ALA A 36 -8.06 6.34 12.31
C ALA A 36 -6.92 6.27 13.33
N VAL A 37 -5.78 5.67 12.96
CA VAL A 37 -4.56 5.68 13.80
C VAL A 37 -4.11 7.11 14.11
N GLN A 38 -4.11 8.00 13.12
CA GLN A 38 -3.86 9.43 13.32
C GLN A 38 -4.91 10.08 14.22
N TYR A 39 -6.19 9.86 13.93
CA TYR A 39 -7.28 10.43 14.72
C TYR A 39 -7.14 10.09 16.20
N LEU A 40 -6.81 8.84 16.54
CA LEU A 40 -6.59 8.38 17.91
C LEU A 40 -5.24 8.85 18.50
N GLY A 41 -4.37 9.48 17.71
CA GLY A 41 -3.05 9.96 18.14
C GLY A 41 -2.04 8.83 18.37
N LEU A 42 -2.20 7.71 17.67
CA LEU A 42 -1.39 6.49 17.81
C LEU A 42 -0.23 6.41 16.79
N GLU A 43 -0.02 7.41 15.94
CA GLU A 43 1.02 7.36 14.90
C GLU A 43 2.42 7.15 15.49
N ASP A 44 2.73 7.88 16.56
CA ASP A 44 4.01 7.79 17.25
C ASP A 44 4.12 6.52 18.13
N ALA A 45 3.10 5.63 18.11
CA ALA A 45 3.12 4.35 18.80
C ALA A 45 4.00 3.32 18.07
N PHE A 46 4.15 3.42 16.74
CA PHE A 46 4.86 2.43 15.92
C PHE A 46 6.33 2.76 15.77
N ASP A 47 7.20 1.79 15.96
CA ASP A 47 8.66 1.94 15.84
C ASP A 47 9.12 1.74 14.39
N SER A 48 8.36 1.01 13.56
CA SER A 48 8.59 0.94 12.11
C SER A 48 7.33 0.65 11.32
N VAL A 49 7.36 0.94 10.01
CA VAL A 49 6.23 0.75 9.10
C VAL A 49 6.68 -0.13 7.93
N TYR A 50 5.88 -1.15 7.60
CA TYR A 50 6.09 -2.03 6.46
C TYR A 50 4.92 -1.90 5.49
N GLY A 51 5.20 -1.65 4.22
CA GLY A 51 4.19 -1.53 3.18
C GLY A 51 4.37 -2.57 2.09
N SER A 52 3.25 -3.16 1.65
CA SER A 52 3.20 -4.03 0.47
C SER A 52 2.26 -3.44 -0.59
N SER A 53 2.71 -3.34 -1.85
CA SER A 53 1.96 -2.74 -2.94
C SER A 53 1.50 -1.32 -2.58
N ALA A 54 0.22 -1.00 -2.78
CA ALA A 54 -0.39 0.28 -2.40
C ALA A 54 -0.17 0.68 -0.92
N GLY A 55 0.11 -0.29 -0.03
CA GLY A 55 0.46 -0.05 1.37
C GLY A 55 1.76 0.73 1.55
N THR A 56 2.68 0.70 0.59
CA THR A 56 3.93 1.48 0.60
C THR A 56 3.65 2.98 0.52
N ILE A 57 2.73 3.36 -0.37
CA ILE A 57 2.29 4.74 -0.60
C ILE A 57 1.50 5.23 0.63
N ILE A 58 0.60 4.39 1.15
CA ILE A 58 -0.15 4.74 2.37
C ILE A 58 0.79 4.93 3.56
N GLY A 59 1.77 4.03 3.71
CA GLY A 59 2.81 4.11 4.73
C GLY A 59 3.65 5.38 4.63
N SER A 60 3.98 5.84 3.42
CA SER A 60 4.74 7.09 3.25
C SER A 60 3.95 8.31 3.73
N TYR A 61 2.67 8.46 3.36
CA TYR A 61 1.85 9.58 3.85
C TYR A 61 1.57 9.51 5.35
N PHE A 62 1.50 8.30 5.91
CA PHE A 62 1.37 8.09 7.34
C PHE A 62 2.62 8.57 8.10
N ILE A 63 3.82 8.16 7.67
CA ILE A 63 5.04 8.58 8.37
C ILE A 63 5.32 10.08 8.21
N THR A 64 4.93 10.69 7.09
CA THR A 64 5.06 12.14 6.88
C THR A 64 3.96 12.97 7.56
N ARG A 65 3.00 12.34 8.25
CA ARG A 65 1.88 13.00 8.94
C ARG A 65 0.98 13.82 8.00
N GLN A 66 0.89 13.41 6.74
CA GLN A 66 0.06 14.03 5.71
C GLN A 66 -1.34 13.39 5.65
N LEU A 67 -1.96 13.28 6.83
CA LEU A 67 -3.30 12.73 7.07
C LEU A 67 -4.14 13.84 7.75
N PRO A 68 -5.48 13.79 7.72
CA PRO A 68 -6.33 12.66 7.36
C PRO A 68 -6.85 12.63 5.92
N TRP A 69 -6.80 13.75 5.21
CA TRP A 69 -7.39 13.83 3.86
C TRP A 69 -6.34 13.76 2.75
N PHE A 70 -5.18 14.39 2.92
CA PHE A 70 -4.17 14.52 1.85
C PHE A 70 -3.62 13.18 1.34
N GLY A 71 -3.32 12.23 2.21
CA GLY A 71 -2.95 10.87 1.80
C GLY A 71 -4.13 10.11 1.17
N PRO A 72 -5.28 9.96 1.86
CA PRO A 72 -6.42 9.20 1.36
C PRO A 72 -7.08 9.76 0.09
N GLU A 73 -7.03 11.08 -0.16
CA GLU A 73 -7.61 11.69 -1.37
C GLU A 73 -6.93 11.25 -2.66
N ILE A 74 -5.71 10.72 -2.60
CA ILE A 74 -5.10 10.07 -3.75
C ILE A 74 -6.04 9.01 -4.31
N TYR A 75 -6.70 8.24 -3.45
CA TYR A 75 -7.63 7.20 -3.88
C TYR A 75 -8.94 7.78 -4.40
N TYR A 76 -9.65 8.58 -3.60
CA TYR A 76 -11.01 9.00 -3.95
C TYR A 76 -11.05 10.17 -4.94
N ASP A 77 -9.98 10.98 -5.06
CA ASP A 77 -9.90 12.12 -5.98
C ASP A 77 -8.88 11.89 -7.11
N SER A 78 -7.58 11.79 -6.80
CA SER A 78 -6.55 11.81 -7.84
C SER A 78 -6.65 10.62 -8.80
N LEU A 79 -6.79 9.40 -8.29
CA LEU A 79 -6.79 8.18 -9.11
C LEU A 79 -8.12 7.94 -9.82
N THR A 80 -9.24 8.38 -9.24
CA THR A 80 -10.58 8.23 -9.85
C THR A 80 -10.82 9.26 -10.95
N THR A 81 -10.27 10.47 -10.83
CA THR A 81 -10.37 11.51 -11.86
C THR A 81 -9.38 11.34 -13.02
N ALA A 82 -8.26 10.64 -12.78
CA ALA A 82 -7.28 10.31 -13.83
C ALA A 82 -7.86 9.47 -14.98
N GLY A 83 -8.96 8.75 -14.74
CA GLY A 83 -9.63 7.90 -15.72
C GLY A 83 -8.65 6.95 -16.41
N ARG A 84 -8.57 7.03 -17.75
CA ARG A 84 -7.71 6.16 -18.57
C ARG A 84 -6.23 6.52 -18.54
N ASN A 85 -5.85 7.65 -17.95
CA ASN A 85 -4.43 7.97 -17.73
C ASN A 85 -3.84 7.08 -16.64
N PHE A 86 -4.69 6.61 -15.71
CA PHE A 86 -4.31 5.68 -14.66
C PHE A 86 -4.73 4.22 -14.94
N ILE A 87 -6.02 3.96 -15.17
CA ILE A 87 -6.54 2.60 -15.42
C ILE A 87 -7.19 2.52 -16.80
N ASP A 88 -6.57 1.77 -17.72
CA ASP A 88 -7.08 1.53 -19.07
C ASP A 88 -7.31 0.03 -19.33
N THR A 89 -8.49 -0.46 -18.93
CA THR A 89 -8.88 -1.88 -19.04
C THR A 89 -8.92 -2.40 -20.48
N ARG A 90 -9.01 -1.53 -21.49
CA ARG A 90 -8.94 -1.93 -22.91
C ARG A 90 -7.61 -2.60 -23.25
N ARG A 91 -6.56 -2.24 -22.51
CA ARG A 91 -5.22 -2.80 -22.67
C ARG A 91 -5.10 -4.24 -22.18
N LEU A 92 -6.14 -4.81 -21.56
CA LEU A 92 -6.20 -6.24 -21.24
C LEU A 92 -6.09 -7.11 -22.48
N LEU A 93 -6.70 -6.72 -23.61
CA LEU A 93 -6.55 -7.43 -24.90
C LEU A 93 -5.08 -7.47 -25.33
N ARG A 94 -4.38 -6.34 -25.15
CA ARG A 94 -2.93 -6.32 -25.36
C ARG A 94 -2.22 -7.23 -24.37
N ALA A 95 -2.54 -7.23 -23.08
CA ALA A 95 -1.87 -8.06 -22.06
C ALA A 95 -1.95 -9.57 -22.41
N VAL A 96 -3.12 -10.05 -22.85
CA VAL A 96 -3.35 -11.46 -23.23
C VAL A 96 -2.75 -11.83 -24.59
N GLY A 97 -2.23 -10.86 -25.35
CA GLY A 97 -1.63 -11.08 -26.68
C GLY A 97 -2.59 -10.98 -27.85
N LEU A 98 -3.82 -10.51 -27.61
CA LEU A 98 -4.87 -10.28 -28.60
C LEU A 98 -5.00 -8.81 -28.98
N GLY A 99 -3.97 -8.00 -28.72
CA GLY A 99 -4.04 -6.55 -28.93
C GLY A 99 -4.25 -6.12 -30.39
N LEU A 100 -3.98 -6.99 -31.38
CA LEU A 100 -4.30 -6.70 -32.79
C LEU A 100 -5.80 -6.78 -33.12
N LEU A 101 -6.62 -7.35 -32.23
CA LEU A 101 -8.08 -7.33 -32.37
C LEU A 101 -8.69 -5.97 -32.04
N ASP A 102 -7.95 -5.09 -31.37
CA ASP A 102 -8.30 -3.69 -31.20
C ASP A 102 -7.40 -2.83 -32.11
N PRO A 103 -7.92 -2.26 -33.21
CA PRO A 103 -7.15 -1.40 -34.10
C PRO A 103 -6.43 -0.25 -33.37
N ARG A 104 -6.97 0.22 -32.24
CA ARG A 104 -6.39 1.28 -31.42
C ARG A 104 -5.10 0.86 -30.72
N LEU A 105 -4.90 -0.44 -30.51
CA LEU A 105 -3.71 -1.01 -29.88
C LEU A 105 -2.67 -1.49 -30.91
N ALA A 106 -2.99 -1.48 -32.20
CA ALA A 106 -2.12 -2.01 -33.26
C ALA A 106 -0.71 -1.38 -33.25
N LYS A 107 -0.63 -0.04 -33.11
CA LYS A 107 0.66 0.68 -33.02
C LYS A 107 1.48 0.24 -31.80
N ASP A 108 0.84 0.12 -30.63
CA ASP A 108 1.52 -0.33 -29.41
C ASP A 108 1.94 -1.81 -29.49
N VAL A 109 1.21 -2.65 -30.22
CA VAL A 109 1.56 -4.08 -30.40
C VAL A 109 2.67 -4.26 -31.44
N ILE A 110 2.71 -3.44 -32.49
CA ILE A 110 3.70 -3.54 -33.58
C ILE A 110 5.02 -2.89 -33.17
N PHE A 111 4.97 -1.66 -32.65
CA PHE A 111 6.18 -0.85 -32.40
C PHE A 111 6.65 -0.89 -30.93
N ARG A 112 5.84 -1.40 -29.99
CA ARG A 112 6.18 -1.47 -28.55
C ARG A 112 5.94 -2.85 -27.94
N ARG A 113 6.45 -3.89 -28.62
CA ARG A 113 6.25 -5.30 -28.25
C ARG A 113 6.69 -5.62 -26.82
N GLU A 114 7.83 -5.10 -26.39
CA GLU A 114 8.42 -5.41 -25.09
C GLU A 114 7.86 -4.53 -23.96
N GLN A 115 7.77 -3.22 -24.18
CA GLN A 115 7.47 -2.20 -23.16
C GLN A 115 6.17 -1.38 -23.34
N GLY A 116 5.31 -1.71 -24.30
CA GLY A 116 4.11 -0.86 -24.54
C GLY A 116 3.21 -0.70 -23.30
N LYS A 117 2.35 0.32 -23.37
CA LYS A 117 1.64 0.90 -22.22
C LYS A 117 0.86 -0.13 -21.36
N PRO A 118 0.92 -0.01 -20.02
CA PRO A 118 0.28 -0.93 -19.09
C PRO A 118 -1.22 -0.66 -18.94
N VAL A 119 -1.95 -1.60 -18.33
CA VAL A 119 -3.35 -1.41 -17.90
C VAL A 119 -3.41 -0.48 -16.69
N LEU A 120 -2.47 -0.65 -15.76
CA LEU A 120 -2.29 0.18 -14.56
C LEU A 120 -1.04 1.03 -14.75
N ASN A 121 -1.19 2.35 -14.84
CA ASN A 121 -0.07 3.27 -15.07
C ASN A 121 0.59 3.67 -13.75
N LEU A 122 1.64 2.96 -13.36
CA LEU A 122 2.36 3.24 -12.12
C LEU A 122 3.18 4.53 -12.17
N ASP A 123 3.63 4.99 -13.35
CA ASP A 123 4.29 6.29 -13.46
C ASP A 123 3.32 7.45 -13.13
N PHE A 124 2.03 7.34 -13.51
CA PHE A 124 1.01 8.31 -13.10
C PHE A 124 0.84 8.33 -11.57
N LEU A 125 0.74 7.15 -10.95
CA LEU A 125 0.58 7.03 -9.50
C LEU A 125 1.81 7.54 -8.73
N LEU A 126 3.00 7.12 -9.12
CA LEU A 126 4.21 7.32 -8.31
C LEU A 126 4.97 8.59 -8.68
N LYS A 127 4.95 9.01 -9.94
CA LYS A 127 5.68 10.20 -10.39
C LYS A 127 4.73 11.39 -10.57
N GLU A 128 3.65 11.23 -11.34
CA GLU A 128 2.75 12.37 -11.55
C GLU A 128 1.97 12.72 -10.28
N THR A 129 1.49 11.72 -9.54
CA THR A 129 0.73 11.98 -8.31
C THR A 129 1.66 12.24 -7.13
N ALA A 130 2.44 11.25 -6.68
CA ALA A 130 3.20 11.37 -5.42
C ALA A 130 4.38 12.36 -5.44
N ILE A 131 4.90 12.75 -6.61
CA ILE A 131 5.97 13.77 -6.72
C ILE A 131 5.39 15.13 -7.10
N VAL A 132 4.42 15.19 -8.02
CA VAL A 132 4.01 16.48 -8.65
C VAL A 132 2.68 17.02 -8.15
N ASN A 133 1.61 16.21 -8.17
CA ASN A 133 0.25 16.68 -7.90
C ASN A 133 -0.10 16.63 -6.42
N LYS A 134 0.37 15.61 -5.71
CA LYS A 134 0.28 15.41 -4.27
C LYS A 134 1.67 15.06 -3.74
N PRO A 135 2.62 16.01 -3.75
CA PRO A 135 3.97 15.80 -3.23
C PRO A 135 3.96 15.22 -1.82
N LEU A 136 4.66 14.10 -1.67
CA LEU A 136 5.11 13.63 -0.38
C LEU A 136 6.10 14.64 0.22
N ASP A 137 5.96 14.94 1.51
CA ASP A 137 6.92 15.76 2.25
C ASP A 137 8.23 14.98 2.42
N TRP A 138 9.16 15.17 1.48
CA TRP A 138 10.42 14.43 1.42
C TRP A 138 11.35 14.73 2.60
N ASP A 139 11.42 16.00 3.03
CA ASP A 139 12.25 16.40 4.17
C ASP A 139 11.76 15.69 5.43
N ARG A 140 10.45 15.73 5.68
CA ARG A 140 9.85 15.01 6.79
C ARG A 140 10.03 13.50 6.65
N PHE A 141 9.91 12.95 5.45
CA PHE A 141 10.11 11.53 5.19
C PHE A 141 11.52 11.09 5.61
N VAL A 142 12.56 11.84 5.23
CA VAL A 142 13.96 11.58 5.58
C VAL A 142 14.19 11.69 7.09
N GLU A 143 13.61 12.69 7.75
CA GLU A 143 13.66 12.80 9.22
C GLU A 143 13.07 11.57 9.90
N MET A 144 11.93 11.11 9.41
CA MET A 144 11.19 10.00 9.99
C MET A 144 11.91 8.66 9.83
N GLN A 145 12.76 8.49 8.80
CA GLN A 145 13.55 7.26 8.66
C GLN A 145 14.45 6.97 9.87
N LYS A 146 14.80 7.99 10.66
CA LYS A 146 15.65 7.83 11.86
C LYS A 146 14.92 7.23 13.06
N VAL A 147 13.60 7.33 13.11
CA VAL A 147 12.80 7.00 14.31
C VAL A 147 11.58 6.13 14.03
N GLN A 148 11.11 6.08 12.79
CA GLN A 148 10.00 5.27 12.30
C GLN A 148 10.22 5.01 10.79
N PRO A 149 11.17 4.12 10.43
CA PRO A 149 11.50 3.83 9.05
C PRO A 149 10.35 3.17 8.28
N LEU A 150 10.29 3.46 6.98
CA LEU A 150 9.41 2.77 6.03
C LEU A 150 10.19 1.70 5.29
N HIS A 151 9.71 0.46 5.39
CA HIS A 151 10.19 -0.68 4.64
C HIS A 151 9.23 -1.02 3.50
N ILE A 152 9.74 -0.97 2.27
CA ILE A 152 9.01 -1.29 1.04
C ILE A 152 9.21 -2.77 0.73
N VAL A 153 8.14 -3.55 0.80
CA VAL A 153 8.20 -5.00 0.55
C VAL A 153 7.75 -5.30 -0.88
N ALA A 154 8.58 -6.03 -1.62
CA ALA A 154 8.28 -6.55 -2.96
C ALA A 154 8.52 -8.06 -3.03
N SER A 155 8.23 -8.66 -4.18
CA SER A 155 8.49 -10.07 -4.46
C SER A 155 9.75 -10.26 -5.29
N GLY A 156 10.76 -10.92 -4.74
CA GLY A 156 11.94 -11.38 -5.47
C GLY A 156 11.63 -12.60 -6.33
N LEU A 157 11.76 -12.47 -7.65
CA LEU A 157 11.29 -13.46 -8.61
C LEU A 157 12.34 -14.51 -9.00
N LYS A 158 13.62 -14.30 -8.72
CA LYS A 158 14.65 -15.35 -8.83
C LYS A 158 14.97 -15.94 -7.46
N SER A 159 15.04 -15.09 -6.45
CA SER A 159 15.24 -15.49 -5.05
C SER A 159 14.03 -16.22 -4.44
N GLU A 160 12.85 -16.08 -5.05
CA GLU A 160 11.60 -16.75 -4.65
C GLU A 160 11.18 -16.46 -3.20
N LYS A 161 11.42 -15.23 -2.73
CA LYS A 161 11.09 -14.74 -1.38
C LYS A 161 10.64 -13.29 -1.40
N SER A 162 10.20 -12.76 -0.26
CA SER A 162 10.05 -11.32 -0.08
C SER A 162 11.39 -10.62 -0.19
N PHE A 163 11.35 -9.38 -0.68
CA PHE A 163 12.49 -8.51 -0.86
C PHE A 163 12.16 -7.15 -0.24
N VAL A 164 12.87 -6.81 0.83
CA VAL A 164 12.64 -5.58 1.60
C VAL A 164 13.64 -4.51 1.19
N MET A 165 13.12 -3.34 0.82
CA MET A 165 13.86 -2.15 0.41
C MET A 165 13.60 -1.00 1.39
N ASP A 166 14.65 -0.39 1.90
CA ASP A 166 14.59 0.74 2.84
C ASP A 166 15.82 1.65 2.71
N MET A 167 15.76 2.81 3.36
CA MET A 167 16.84 3.79 3.33
C MET A 167 18.07 3.35 4.13
N GLU A 168 17.89 2.56 5.20
CA GLU A 168 19.00 2.04 6.03
C GLU A 168 19.94 1.13 5.24
N ARG A 169 19.37 0.26 4.39
CA ARG A 169 20.12 -0.63 3.48
C ARG A 169 20.54 0.05 2.18
N GLY A 170 20.39 1.38 2.10
CA GLY A 170 20.71 2.17 0.91
C GLY A 170 19.85 1.85 -0.31
N SER A 171 18.67 1.23 -0.13
CA SER A 171 17.79 0.85 -1.25
C SER A 171 17.33 2.08 -2.05
N PHE A 172 17.22 3.23 -1.38
CA PHE A 172 16.95 4.52 -1.98
C PHE A 172 17.48 5.65 -1.07
N THR A 173 17.97 6.72 -1.69
CA THR A 173 18.43 7.96 -1.03
C THR A 173 17.70 9.21 -1.53
N THR A 174 16.93 9.07 -2.61
CA THR A 174 16.14 10.13 -3.23
C THR A 174 14.69 9.71 -3.38
N MET A 175 13.80 10.70 -3.57
CA MET A 175 12.38 10.45 -3.79
C MET A 175 12.15 9.63 -5.06
N GLU A 176 12.90 9.90 -6.13
CA GLU A 176 12.83 9.15 -7.38
C GLU A 176 13.19 7.68 -7.17
N ALA A 177 14.31 7.40 -6.49
CA ALA A 177 14.72 6.03 -6.19
C ALA A 177 13.68 5.31 -5.30
N MET A 178 13.11 6.01 -4.30
CA MET A 178 12.03 5.46 -3.49
C MET A 178 10.80 5.12 -4.34
N THR A 179 10.42 5.99 -5.28
CA THR A 179 9.31 5.70 -6.18
C THR A 179 9.59 4.52 -7.10
N ASP A 180 10.83 4.27 -7.50
CA ASP A 180 11.20 3.06 -8.26
C ASP A 180 11.11 1.79 -7.39
N CYS A 181 11.47 1.86 -6.10
CA CYS A 181 11.21 0.78 -5.14
C CYS A 181 9.70 0.52 -4.96
N MET A 182 8.89 1.57 -4.80
CA MET A 182 7.44 1.46 -4.73
C MET A 182 6.85 0.90 -6.03
N HIS A 183 7.43 1.24 -7.19
CA HIS A 183 7.04 0.70 -8.49
C HIS A 183 7.17 -0.81 -8.47
N ALA A 184 8.32 -1.34 -8.05
CA ALA A 184 8.52 -2.78 -7.90
C ALA A 184 7.44 -3.42 -7.01
N SER A 185 7.15 -2.81 -5.86
CA SER A 185 6.15 -3.30 -4.89
C SER A 185 4.71 -3.27 -5.43
N CYS A 186 4.38 -2.34 -6.35
CA CYS A 186 3.04 -2.19 -6.94
C CYS A 186 2.87 -2.91 -8.30
N LEU A 187 3.91 -3.59 -8.77
CA LEU A 187 4.01 -4.11 -10.14
C LEU A 187 3.19 -5.40 -10.33
N LEU A 188 1.89 -5.26 -10.58
CA LEU A 188 1.02 -6.39 -10.92
C LEU A 188 1.51 -7.09 -12.20
N PRO A 189 1.95 -8.37 -12.14
CA PRO A 189 2.60 -9.02 -13.26
C PRO A 189 1.73 -9.07 -14.53
N GLY A 190 2.26 -8.51 -15.62
CA GLY A 190 1.57 -8.46 -16.92
C GLY A 190 0.44 -7.43 -17.03
N ILE A 191 0.15 -6.69 -15.96
CA ILE A 191 -0.88 -5.64 -15.89
C ILE A 191 -0.22 -4.25 -15.78
N ALA A 192 0.79 -4.12 -14.91
CA ALA A 192 1.38 -2.84 -14.52
C ALA A 192 2.65 -2.43 -15.28
N GLY A 193 3.13 -3.23 -16.23
CA GLY A 193 4.30 -2.88 -17.04
C GLY A 193 5.35 -3.99 -17.15
N PRO A 194 6.59 -3.66 -17.60
CA PRO A 194 7.74 -4.56 -17.49
C PRO A 194 8.14 -4.78 -16.02
N LEU A 195 9.02 -5.75 -15.74
CA LEU A 195 9.56 -5.95 -14.39
C LEU A 195 10.50 -4.80 -13.97
N MET A 196 10.59 -4.56 -12.66
CA MET A 196 11.67 -3.75 -12.08
C MET A 196 12.83 -4.69 -11.74
N ASN A 197 14.05 -4.30 -12.04
CA ASN A 197 15.23 -5.13 -11.76
C ASN A 197 16.15 -4.35 -10.84
N ILE A 198 16.49 -4.93 -9.69
CA ILE A 198 17.46 -4.40 -8.74
C ILE A 198 18.78 -5.15 -8.92
N TRP A 199 19.89 -4.42 -9.02
CA TRP A 199 21.21 -5.04 -9.02
C TRP A 199 21.60 -5.39 -7.60
N ILE A 200 22.09 -6.61 -7.42
CA ILE A 200 22.46 -7.17 -6.13
C ILE A 200 23.93 -7.58 -6.17
N ASP A 201 24.57 -7.61 -5.01
CA ASP A 201 25.90 -8.18 -4.85
C ASP A 201 25.86 -9.73 -4.86
N GLY A 202 27.03 -10.35 -4.72
CA GLY A 202 27.17 -11.81 -4.67
C GLY A 202 26.46 -12.48 -3.48
N ASN A 203 26.06 -11.73 -2.44
CA ASN A 203 25.32 -12.22 -1.29
C ASN A 203 23.80 -12.07 -1.46
N GLY A 204 23.34 -11.52 -2.58
CA GLY A 204 21.93 -11.22 -2.81
C GLY A 204 21.42 -10.06 -1.97
N THR A 205 22.33 -9.26 -1.43
CA THR A 205 22.05 -7.98 -0.78
C THR A 205 22.24 -6.85 -1.79
N ASN A 206 21.59 -5.72 -1.53
CA ASN A 206 21.82 -4.53 -2.33
C ASN A 206 23.31 -4.16 -2.28
N THR A 207 23.90 -3.81 -3.42
CA THR A 207 25.33 -3.46 -3.48
C THR A 207 25.61 -2.27 -2.55
N ASN A 208 26.76 -2.26 -1.84
CA ASN A 208 27.21 -1.17 -0.95
C ASN A 208 27.47 0.16 -1.69
N GLY A 209 26.44 0.73 -2.31
CA GLY A 209 26.39 1.95 -3.13
C GLY A 209 24.95 2.29 -3.50
N GLU A 210 24.71 3.32 -4.31
CA GLU A 210 23.34 3.63 -4.76
C GLU A 210 22.75 2.45 -5.54
N THR A 211 21.61 1.97 -5.06
CA THR A 211 20.83 0.90 -5.68
C THR A 211 20.53 1.24 -7.13
N ARG A 212 21.03 0.40 -8.03
CA ARG A 212 20.65 0.49 -9.43
C ARG A 212 19.31 -0.24 -9.60
N LEU A 213 18.31 0.50 -10.08
CA LEU A 213 16.99 -0.02 -10.46
C LEU A 213 16.77 0.24 -11.95
N ALA A 214 16.18 -0.73 -12.66
CA ALA A 214 15.80 -0.53 -14.05
C ALA A 214 14.54 -1.30 -14.43
N LEU A 215 13.63 -0.59 -15.11
CA LEU A 215 12.46 -1.17 -15.74
C LEU A 215 12.86 -1.89 -17.02
N GLY A 216 12.53 -3.18 -17.10
CA GLY A 216 12.77 -3.97 -18.30
C GLY A 216 12.34 -5.42 -18.12
N ASN A 217 11.92 -6.03 -19.21
CA ASN A 217 11.70 -7.48 -19.22
C ASN A 217 12.99 -8.17 -19.66
N ASN A 218 13.35 -9.26 -19.00
CA ASN A 218 14.55 -10.06 -19.32
C ASN A 218 15.83 -9.21 -19.38
N VAL A 219 16.00 -8.29 -18.43
CA VAL A 219 17.22 -7.48 -18.31
C VAL A 219 18.38 -8.41 -17.97
N VAL A 220 19.44 -8.31 -18.77
CA VAL A 220 20.73 -8.97 -18.53
C VAL A 220 21.72 -7.85 -18.24
N SER A 221 22.47 -7.97 -17.14
CA SER A 221 23.48 -6.94 -16.85
C SER A 221 24.63 -7.02 -17.84
N SER A 222 25.00 -5.88 -18.43
CA SER A 222 26.13 -5.77 -19.35
C SER A 222 27.48 -5.98 -18.67
N ASP A 223 27.55 -5.75 -17.36
CA ASP A 223 28.74 -5.88 -16.51
C ASP A 223 28.85 -7.26 -15.81
N GLY A 224 27.93 -8.19 -16.09
CA GLY A 224 27.91 -9.51 -15.48
C GLY A 224 27.37 -9.57 -14.04
N GLN A 225 27.03 -8.44 -13.41
CA GLN A 225 26.43 -8.42 -12.08
C GLN A 225 25.02 -9.05 -12.08
N PRO A 226 24.66 -9.84 -11.05
CA PRO A 226 23.33 -10.42 -10.97
C PRO A 226 22.28 -9.32 -10.71
N ALA A 227 21.18 -9.38 -11.45
CA ALA A 227 19.99 -8.59 -11.20
C ALA A 227 18.85 -9.49 -10.70
N GLU A 228 18.20 -9.05 -9.62
CA GLU A 228 16.98 -9.65 -9.07
C GLU A 228 15.77 -8.95 -9.72
N PRO A 229 14.96 -9.69 -10.51
CA PRO A 229 13.69 -9.16 -10.98
C PRO A 229 12.70 -9.11 -9.82
N LEU A 230 12.07 -7.95 -9.64
CA LEU A 230 11.07 -7.68 -8.62
C LEU A 230 9.68 -7.50 -9.26
N ALA A 231 8.65 -7.90 -8.53
CA ALA A 231 7.26 -7.58 -8.84
C ALA A 231 6.44 -7.37 -7.55
N ASP A 232 5.13 -7.14 -7.72
CA ASP A 232 4.24 -6.85 -6.60
C ASP A 232 4.35 -7.87 -5.46
N ALA A 233 4.29 -7.37 -4.23
CA ALA A 233 4.41 -8.16 -3.01
C ALA A 233 3.39 -9.33 -2.94
N LEU A 234 2.30 -9.29 -3.71
CA LEU A 234 1.28 -10.34 -3.76
C LEU A 234 1.79 -11.76 -4.01
N VAL A 235 2.99 -11.94 -4.56
CA VAL A 235 3.53 -13.27 -4.90
C VAL A 235 4.09 -13.98 -3.65
N TYR A 236 4.70 -13.23 -2.74
CA TYR A 236 5.42 -13.78 -1.58
C TYR A 236 5.08 -13.13 -0.24
N GLU A 237 4.65 -11.88 -0.18
CA GLU A 237 4.29 -11.25 1.10
C GLU A 237 3.32 -10.06 0.96
N PRO A 238 2.05 -10.32 0.62
CA PRO A 238 1.03 -9.28 0.51
C PRO A 238 0.74 -8.54 1.82
N MET A 239 0.88 -9.23 2.96
CA MET A 239 0.76 -8.67 4.31
C MET A 239 2.15 -8.72 4.97
N PRO A 240 2.87 -7.59 5.09
CA PRO A 240 4.32 -7.61 5.35
C PRO A 240 4.71 -7.84 6.82
N TYR A 241 3.94 -8.63 7.57
CA TYR A 241 4.20 -8.90 8.99
C TYR A 241 5.36 -9.88 9.20
N ARG A 242 5.61 -10.80 8.25
CA ARG A 242 6.69 -11.78 8.37
C ARG A 242 8.04 -11.10 8.24
N SER A 243 8.18 -10.14 7.32
CA SER A 243 9.33 -9.25 7.17
C SER A 243 9.50 -8.37 8.39
N ALA A 244 8.42 -7.80 8.93
CA ALA A 244 8.48 -7.02 10.16
C ALA A 244 9.08 -7.80 11.33
N VAL A 245 8.67 -9.06 11.51
CA VAL A 245 9.18 -9.93 12.58
C VAL A 245 10.59 -10.42 12.28
N LYS A 246 10.80 -11.03 11.10
CA LYS A 246 12.05 -11.73 10.75
C LYS A 246 13.22 -10.78 10.52
N GLU A 247 12.99 -9.68 9.80
CA GLU A 247 14.03 -8.74 9.43
C GLU A 247 14.06 -7.51 10.34
N GLY A 248 12.88 -7.04 10.78
CA GLY A 248 12.75 -5.89 11.67
C GLY A 248 12.86 -6.22 13.16
N GLY A 249 12.87 -7.50 13.54
CA GLY A 249 12.89 -7.90 14.94
C GLY A 249 11.61 -7.53 15.71
N ALA A 250 10.50 -7.27 15.02
CA ALA A 250 9.27 -6.84 15.65
C ALA A 250 8.76 -7.88 16.66
N THR A 251 8.49 -7.41 17.88
CA THR A 251 7.85 -8.19 18.94
C THR A 251 6.33 -8.10 18.86
N HIS A 252 5.82 -6.98 18.34
CA HIS A 252 4.41 -6.70 18.18
C HIS A 252 4.16 -6.20 16.76
N VAL A 253 3.08 -6.64 16.12
CA VAL A 253 2.70 -6.16 14.80
C VAL A 253 1.20 -5.89 14.72
N VAL A 254 0.83 -4.67 14.35
CA VAL A 254 -0.53 -4.37 13.89
C VAL A 254 -0.56 -4.54 12.38
N VAL A 255 -1.44 -5.40 11.88
CA VAL A 255 -1.56 -5.74 10.46
C VAL A 255 -2.86 -5.19 9.90
N LEU A 256 -2.77 -4.18 9.03
CA LEU A 256 -3.92 -3.61 8.32
C LEU A 256 -4.22 -4.44 7.08
N ARG A 257 -5.44 -4.97 6.99
CA ARG A 257 -5.90 -5.83 5.89
C ARG A 257 -6.99 -5.16 5.07
N THR A 258 -6.89 -5.29 3.75
CA THR A 258 -7.86 -4.68 2.82
C THR A 258 -8.94 -5.66 2.38
N ARG A 259 -8.72 -6.97 2.49
CA ARG A 259 -9.77 -7.98 2.26
C ARG A 259 -10.66 -8.13 3.49
N PRO A 260 -11.99 -8.04 3.36
CA PRO A 260 -12.91 -8.32 4.45
C PRO A 260 -12.74 -9.76 4.95
N ASP A 261 -13.00 -10.00 6.23
CA ASP A 261 -13.08 -11.37 6.75
C ASP A 261 -14.29 -12.12 6.19
N GLY A 262 -14.16 -13.45 6.08
CA GLY A 262 -15.22 -14.33 5.57
C GLY A 262 -15.35 -14.41 4.04
N VAL A 263 -14.53 -13.69 3.28
CA VAL A 263 -14.51 -13.79 1.80
C VAL A 263 -13.61 -14.91 1.30
N ASP A 264 -13.93 -15.53 0.16
CA ASP A 264 -13.03 -16.50 -0.48
C ASP A 264 -11.82 -15.80 -1.11
N VAL A 265 -10.64 -16.15 -0.62
CA VAL A 265 -9.35 -15.64 -1.08
C VAL A 265 -8.58 -16.64 -1.94
N THR A 266 -9.08 -17.88 -2.08
CA THR A 266 -8.43 -18.99 -2.78
C THR A 266 -8.87 -19.14 -4.24
N GLY A 267 -9.89 -18.39 -4.67
CA GLY A 267 -10.66 -18.55 -5.91
C GLY A 267 -9.90 -18.88 -7.22
N LYS A 268 -10.66 -19.39 -8.19
CA LYS A 268 -10.17 -19.94 -9.47
C LYS A 268 -9.51 -18.87 -10.35
N THR A 269 -8.50 -19.29 -11.13
CA THR A 269 -7.78 -18.43 -12.08
C THR A 269 -8.57 -18.35 -13.37
N SER A 270 -8.85 -17.13 -13.84
CA SER A 270 -9.55 -16.95 -15.12
C SER A 270 -8.66 -17.39 -16.30
N ILE A 271 -9.28 -17.74 -17.43
CA ILE A 271 -8.53 -18.08 -18.66
C ILE A 271 -7.64 -16.91 -19.09
N PHE A 272 -8.16 -15.67 -19.00
CA PHE A 272 -7.41 -14.46 -19.33
C PHE A 272 -6.19 -14.25 -18.43
N GLU A 273 -6.35 -14.42 -17.11
CA GLU A 273 -5.25 -14.35 -16.15
C GLU A 273 -4.16 -15.39 -16.50
N ARG A 274 -4.56 -16.63 -16.82
CA ARG A 274 -3.61 -17.68 -17.24
C ARG A 274 -2.84 -17.29 -18.51
N MET A 275 -3.50 -16.65 -19.48
CA MET A 275 -2.85 -16.18 -20.71
C MET A 275 -1.84 -15.04 -20.43
N ILE A 276 -2.23 -14.08 -19.58
CA ILE A 276 -1.37 -12.96 -19.16
C ILE A 276 -0.13 -13.52 -18.47
N LEU A 277 -0.30 -14.38 -17.46
CA LEU A 277 0.79 -14.99 -16.71
C LEU A 277 1.72 -15.81 -17.62
N ARG A 278 1.17 -16.63 -18.52
CA ARG A 278 1.97 -17.43 -19.47
C ARG A 278 2.83 -16.53 -20.35
N ARG A 279 2.25 -15.46 -20.90
CA ARG A 279 2.98 -14.55 -21.78
C ARG A 279 4.03 -13.75 -21.00
N PHE A 280 3.67 -13.21 -19.84
CA PHE A 280 4.55 -12.36 -19.04
C PHE A 280 5.74 -13.16 -18.49
N PHE A 281 5.49 -14.29 -17.83
CA PHE A 281 6.56 -15.04 -17.18
C PHE A 281 7.29 -16.00 -18.13
N LEU A 282 6.60 -16.75 -18.99
CA LEU A 282 7.30 -17.70 -19.86
C LEU A 282 7.88 -17.07 -21.12
N LYS A 283 7.15 -16.17 -21.78
CA LYS A 283 7.61 -15.58 -23.06
C LYS A 283 8.53 -14.39 -22.84
N LYS A 284 8.08 -13.39 -22.05
CA LYS A 284 8.83 -12.14 -21.86
C LYS A 284 10.00 -12.28 -20.89
N ASN A 285 9.80 -12.88 -19.72
CA ASN A 285 10.80 -12.84 -18.63
C ASN A 285 11.54 -14.16 -18.35
N LYS A 286 11.15 -15.26 -19.01
CA LYS A 286 11.74 -16.60 -18.83
C LYS A 286 11.70 -17.17 -17.39
N LEU A 287 10.83 -16.66 -16.53
CA LEU A 287 10.66 -17.06 -15.13
C LEU A 287 9.67 -18.23 -14.98
N ARG A 288 10.13 -19.44 -15.31
CA ARG A 288 9.30 -20.67 -15.29
C ARG A 288 8.75 -21.02 -13.90
N ASN A 289 9.55 -20.84 -12.84
CA ASN A 289 9.15 -21.18 -11.47
C ASN A 289 8.01 -20.28 -10.99
N ILE A 290 8.10 -18.97 -11.25
CA ILE A 290 7.04 -18.01 -10.90
C ILE A 290 5.75 -18.31 -11.65
N TYR A 291 5.82 -18.64 -12.94
CA TYR A 291 4.63 -19.08 -13.68
C TYR A 291 3.98 -20.32 -13.04
N LYS A 292 4.78 -21.33 -12.64
CA LYS A 292 4.26 -22.53 -11.95
C LYS A 292 3.60 -22.15 -10.62
N ARG A 293 4.25 -21.32 -9.80
CA ARG A 293 3.75 -20.84 -8.50
C ARG A 293 2.38 -20.17 -8.62
N LEU A 294 2.24 -19.22 -9.55
CA LEU A 294 1.00 -18.47 -9.74
C LEU A 294 -0.10 -19.35 -10.38
N ARG A 295 0.25 -20.20 -11.34
CA ARG A 295 -0.69 -21.17 -11.92
C ARG A 295 -1.22 -22.17 -10.90
N SER A 296 -0.39 -22.60 -9.95
CA SER A 296 -0.75 -23.49 -8.86
C SER A 296 -1.38 -22.76 -7.66
N HIS A 297 -1.69 -21.47 -7.80
CA HIS A 297 -2.36 -20.66 -6.78
C HIS A 297 -1.59 -20.54 -5.45
N LEU A 298 -0.27 -20.80 -5.42
CA LEU A 298 0.47 -20.82 -4.17
C LEU A 298 0.49 -19.46 -3.47
N HIS A 299 0.47 -18.36 -4.22
CA HIS A 299 0.32 -17.01 -3.67
C HIS A 299 -1.04 -16.77 -3.00
N LYS A 300 -2.13 -17.34 -3.53
CA LYS A 300 -3.47 -17.26 -2.92
C LYS A 300 -3.57 -18.16 -1.68
N LYS A 301 -2.94 -19.34 -1.73
CA LYS A 301 -2.84 -20.25 -0.57
C LYS A 301 -2.05 -19.60 0.57
N LEU A 302 -0.92 -18.98 0.25
CA LEU A 302 -0.15 -18.21 1.22
C LEU A 302 -0.97 -17.08 1.82
N TYR A 303 -1.67 -16.30 0.99
CA TYR A 303 -2.57 -15.26 1.50
C TYR A 303 -3.64 -15.83 2.45
N ALA A 304 -4.27 -16.95 2.08
CA ALA A 304 -5.29 -17.62 2.91
C ALA A 304 -4.71 -18.11 4.24
N GLU A 305 -3.51 -18.69 4.20
CA GLU A 305 -2.77 -19.14 5.38
C GLU A 305 -2.47 -17.96 6.31
N ASP A 306 -1.96 -16.85 5.78
CA ASP A 306 -1.67 -15.66 6.56
C ASP A 306 -2.95 -15.06 7.19
N VAL A 307 -4.09 -15.05 6.48
CA VAL A 307 -5.37 -14.61 7.06
C VAL A 307 -5.76 -15.47 8.26
N ILE A 308 -5.61 -16.80 8.17
CA ILE A 308 -5.93 -17.72 9.27
C ILE A 308 -4.98 -17.47 10.45
N ILE A 309 -3.67 -17.44 10.20
CA ILE A 309 -2.65 -17.20 11.23
C ILE A 309 -2.93 -15.90 11.96
N LEU A 310 -3.14 -14.82 11.22
CA LEU A 310 -3.37 -13.50 11.78
C LEU A 310 -4.69 -13.40 12.57
N ASN A 311 -5.75 -14.04 12.09
CA ASN A 311 -7.04 -14.05 12.79
C ASN A 311 -7.01 -14.91 14.05
N GLU A 312 -6.25 -16.01 14.08
CA GLU A 312 -6.05 -16.79 15.30
C GLU A 312 -5.13 -16.03 16.28
N ALA A 313 -4.05 -15.42 15.81
CA ALA A 313 -3.15 -14.63 16.65
C ALA A 313 -3.83 -13.40 17.27
N ALA A 314 -4.82 -12.80 16.59
CA ALA A 314 -5.60 -11.70 17.15
C ALA A 314 -6.49 -12.11 18.35
N LYS A 315 -6.67 -13.41 18.62
CA LYS A 315 -7.37 -13.93 19.80
C LYS A 315 -6.42 -14.25 20.96
N ASP A 316 -5.13 -13.99 20.79
CA ASP A 316 -4.12 -14.24 21.80
C ASP A 316 -4.43 -13.43 23.08
N THR A 317 -4.40 -14.11 24.22
CA THR A 317 -4.69 -13.55 25.55
C THR A 317 -3.46 -13.52 26.46
N ARG A 318 -2.29 -13.89 25.94
CA ARG A 318 -1.03 -13.78 26.67
C ARG A 318 -0.77 -12.32 27.05
N ASP A 319 -0.09 -12.12 28.17
CA ASP A 319 0.44 -10.80 28.52
C ASP A 319 1.31 -10.29 27.37
N TYR A 320 1.04 -9.07 26.89
CA TYR A 320 1.79 -8.41 25.82
C TYR A 320 3.29 -8.33 26.11
N ARG A 321 3.68 -8.36 27.38
CA ARG A 321 5.09 -8.36 27.77
C ARG A 321 5.83 -9.66 27.46
N ASN A 322 5.11 -10.75 27.17
CA ASN A 322 5.70 -12.05 26.84
C ASN A 322 5.96 -12.22 25.33
N ALA A 323 5.93 -11.13 24.56
CA ALA A 323 6.20 -11.14 23.13
C ALA A 323 7.70 -11.13 22.82
N SER A 324 8.10 -11.81 21.74
CA SER A 324 9.47 -11.80 21.21
C SER A 324 9.47 -11.85 19.69
N SER A 325 10.61 -11.62 19.03
CA SER A 325 10.71 -11.77 17.56
C SER A 325 10.57 -13.22 17.08
N THR A 326 10.72 -14.22 17.96
CA THR A 326 10.46 -15.63 17.63
C THR A 326 9.03 -16.07 17.94
N ASP A 327 8.30 -15.27 18.73
CA ASP A 327 6.93 -15.51 19.16
C ASP A 327 6.23 -14.16 19.38
N PRO A 328 5.87 -13.47 18.28
CA PRO A 328 5.38 -12.10 18.33
C PRO A 328 3.88 -12.03 18.68
N GLN A 329 3.43 -10.90 19.20
CA GLN A 329 2.01 -10.58 19.25
C GLN A 329 1.55 -9.93 17.95
N LEU A 330 0.49 -10.50 17.36
CA LEU A 330 -0.04 -10.04 16.08
C LEU A 330 -1.50 -9.61 16.25
N MET A 331 -1.82 -8.39 15.83
CA MET A 331 -3.17 -7.85 15.84
C MET A 331 -3.58 -7.48 14.41
N ALA A 332 -4.46 -8.28 13.81
CA ALA A 332 -5.00 -7.96 12.50
C ALA A 332 -6.26 -7.09 12.59
N ILE A 333 -6.29 -6.04 11.75
CA ILE A 333 -7.44 -5.17 11.56
C ILE A 333 -7.94 -5.37 10.13
N ALA A 334 -9.09 -6.03 9.99
CA ALA A 334 -9.78 -6.26 8.72
C ALA A 334 -11.24 -5.83 8.84
N VAL A 335 -11.83 -5.33 7.76
CA VAL A 335 -13.28 -5.06 7.69
C VAL A 335 -14.03 -6.38 7.93
N GLY A 336 -15.13 -6.33 8.68
CA GLY A 336 -15.93 -7.51 9.00
C GLY A 336 -16.59 -8.18 7.78
N PRO A 337 -17.23 -9.34 7.97
CA PRO A 337 -17.97 -10.01 6.90
C PRO A 337 -19.19 -9.21 6.44
N GLY A 338 -19.63 -9.47 5.20
CA GLY A 338 -20.88 -8.92 4.64
C GLY A 338 -20.76 -7.54 3.97
N PHE A 339 -19.60 -6.88 4.04
CA PHE A 339 -19.37 -5.64 3.31
C PHE A 339 -18.99 -5.90 1.85
N PRO A 340 -19.52 -5.13 0.89
CA PRO A 340 -19.09 -5.18 -0.51
C PRO A 340 -17.58 -4.98 -0.65
N GLU A 341 -16.91 -5.87 -1.39
CA GLU A 341 -15.47 -5.81 -1.64
C GLU A 341 -15.15 -4.71 -2.66
N VAL A 342 -14.23 -3.80 -2.32
CA VAL A 342 -13.65 -2.86 -3.29
C VAL A 342 -12.68 -3.63 -4.19
N THR A 343 -12.89 -3.60 -5.49
CA THR A 343 -12.01 -4.32 -6.42
C THR A 343 -10.67 -3.60 -6.59
N ARG A 344 -9.62 -4.31 -7.02
CA ARG A 344 -8.29 -3.71 -7.21
C ARG A 344 -8.24 -2.66 -8.34
N LEU A 345 -9.24 -2.68 -9.24
CA LEU A 345 -9.37 -1.81 -10.40
C LEU A 345 -10.65 -0.97 -10.32
N GLU A 346 -11.18 -0.75 -9.12
CA GLU A 346 -12.33 0.13 -8.90
C GLU A 346 -12.01 1.56 -9.34
N VAL A 347 -12.92 2.22 -10.06
CA VAL A 347 -12.74 3.57 -10.62
C VAL A 347 -13.80 4.55 -10.10
N GLY A 348 -14.84 4.06 -9.42
CA GLY A 348 -15.89 4.88 -8.85
C GLY A 348 -15.43 5.60 -7.59
N ARG A 349 -15.50 6.93 -7.61
CA ARG A 349 -15.19 7.80 -6.47
C ARG A 349 -15.98 7.45 -5.20
N GLY A 350 -17.29 7.23 -5.33
CA GLY A 350 -18.17 6.86 -4.20
C GLY A 350 -17.75 5.55 -3.51
N PRO A 351 -17.68 4.40 -4.23
CA PRO A 351 -17.20 3.13 -3.65
C PRO A 351 -15.81 3.21 -3.00
N ILE A 352 -14.89 3.98 -3.58
CA ILE A 352 -13.55 4.20 -3.02
C ILE A 352 -13.63 4.98 -1.71
N PHE A 353 -14.39 6.08 -1.68
CA PHE A 353 -14.58 6.90 -0.49
C PHE A 353 -15.30 6.14 0.63
N ASP A 354 -16.30 5.32 0.30
CA ASP A 354 -16.93 4.40 1.24
C ASP A 354 -15.93 3.39 1.81
N GLY A 355 -14.98 2.92 0.98
CA GLY A 355 -13.86 2.09 1.42
C GLY A 355 -12.99 2.78 2.48
N VAL A 356 -12.66 4.07 2.28
CA VAL A 356 -11.94 4.89 3.29
C VAL A 356 -12.72 4.94 4.59
N ARG A 357 -14.02 5.29 4.56
CA ARG A 357 -14.85 5.35 5.76
C ARG A 357 -14.94 4.02 6.50
N ARG A 358 -15.08 2.90 5.77
CA ARG A 358 -15.14 1.56 6.37
C ARG A 358 -13.82 1.16 7.02
N GLY A 359 -12.70 1.46 6.35
CA GLY A 359 -11.37 1.26 6.91
C GLY A 359 -11.16 2.05 8.19
N PHE A 360 -11.51 3.35 8.16
CA PHE A 360 -11.45 4.21 9.34
C PHE A 360 -12.30 3.65 10.48
N ALA A 361 -13.58 3.37 10.23
CA ALA A 361 -14.51 2.89 11.24
C ALA A 361 -13.98 1.62 11.92
N ARG A 362 -13.47 0.67 11.11
CA ARG A 362 -12.96 -0.60 11.63
C ARG A 362 -11.72 -0.43 12.48
N ALA A 363 -10.76 0.38 12.05
CA ALA A 363 -9.55 0.64 12.82
C ALA A 363 -9.86 1.43 14.10
N TYR A 364 -10.78 2.39 14.05
CA TYR A 364 -11.26 3.10 15.23
C TYR A 364 -11.83 2.13 16.27
N ASP A 365 -12.78 1.27 15.87
CA ASP A 365 -13.41 0.31 16.78
C ASP A 365 -12.42 -0.70 17.37
N ALA A 366 -11.34 -0.99 16.65
CA ALA A 366 -10.29 -1.91 17.10
C ALA A 366 -9.28 -1.26 18.05
N LEU A 367 -9.06 0.06 17.96
CA LEU A 367 -7.94 0.74 18.61
C LEU A 367 -8.34 1.76 19.68
N VAL A 368 -9.61 2.20 19.72
CA VAL A 368 -10.08 3.16 20.72
C VAL A 368 -9.89 2.59 22.14
N GLU A 369 -9.25 3.38 23.00
CA GLU A 369 -8.92 3.01 24.38
C GLU A 369 -10.20 2.92 25.23
N ASP A 370 -11.12 3.87 25.05
CA ASP A 370 -12.43 3.89 25.73
C ASP A 370 -13.35 2.77 25.22
N PRO A 371 -13.67 1.75 26.05
CA PRO A 371 -14.54 0.65 25.64
C PRO A 371 -15.96 1.10 25.29
N SER A 372 -16.44 2.24 25.83
CA SER A 372 -17.78 2.75 25.55
C SER A 372 -17.92 3.35 24.14
N GLU A 373 -16.80 3.69 23.51
CA GLU A 373 -16.77 4.21 22.14
C GLU A 373 -16.65 3.10 21.08
N ARG A 374 -16.37 1.85 21.48
CA ARG A 374 -16.26 0.72 20.55
C ARG A 374 -17.61 0.47 19.86
N GLY A 375 -17.57 0.37 18.52
CA GLY A 375 -18.74 0.23 17.66
C GLY A 375 -19.26 1.56 17.11
N ARG A 376 -18.76 2.70 17.61
CA ARG A 376 -19.10 4.04 17.11
C ARG A 376 -18.24 4.48 15.92
N GLY A 377 -17.29 3.66 15.46
CA GLY A 377 -16.35 4.02 14.40
C GLY A 377 -17.02 4.51 13.12
N HIS A 378 -18.21 3.99 12.78
CA HIS A 378 -18.98 4.46 11.62
C HIS A 378 -19.50 5.90 11.77
N ILE A 379 -19.84 6.31 12.99
CA ILE A 379 -20.26 7.68 13.31
C ILE A 379 -19.05 8.60 13.19
N VAL A 380 -17.96 8.25 13.86
CA VAL A 380 -16.71 9.04 13.84
C VAL A 380 -16.15 9.14 12.43
N ALA A 381 -16.20 8.06 11.64
CA ALA A 381 -15.80 8.08 10.23
C ALA A 381 -16.59 9.10 9.40
N ARG A 382 -17.90 9.24 9.63
CA ARG A 382 -18.74 10.22 8.90
C ARG A 382 -18.50 11.65 9.36
N GLU A 383 -18.17 11.84 10.63
CA GLU A 383 -17.76 13.17 11.12
C GLU A 383 -16.42 13.59 10.53
N TYR A 384 -15.47 12.66 10.44
CA TYR A 384 -14.11 12.94 9.99
C TYR A 384 -13.95 12.96 8.47
N PHE A 385 -14.76 12.16 7.77
CA PHE A 385 -14.90 12.15 6.31
C PHE A 385 -16.35 12.44 5.95
N PRO A 386 -16.81 13.71 5.97
CA PRO A 386 -18.21 14.07 5.73
C PRO A 386 -18.64 13.89 4.27
N ASP A 387 -19.96 13.79 4.04
CA ASP A 387 -20.53 13.59 2.70
C ASP A 387 -20.15 14.72 1.73
N ALA A 388 -19.90 15.91 2.26
CA ALA A 388 -19.44 17.08 1.51
C ALA A 388 -18.10 16.89 0.77
N ILE A 389 -17.30 15.88 1.12
CA ILE A 389 -16.14 15.51 0.31
C ILE A 389 -16.59 15.10 -1.09
N LEU A 390 -17.73 14.44 -1.23
CA LEU A 390 -18.25 14.00 -2.52
C LEU A 390 -18.88 15.12 -3.35
N ASP A 391 -19.14 16.29 -2.77
CA ASP A 391 -19.91 17.37 -3.40
C ASP A 391 -19.07 18.24 -4.35
N TYR A 392 -17.75 18.27 -4.19
CA TYR A 392 -16.88 19.05 -5.06
C TYR A 392 -16.35 18.24 -6.26
N ASP A 393 -16.05 18.94 -7.35
CA ASP A 393 -15.29 18.39 -8.47
C ASP A 393 -13.78 18.48 -8.16
N PRO A 394 -13.07 17.33 -8.01
CA PRO A 394 -11.64 17.35 -7.70
C PRO A 394 -10.78 17.92 -8.84
N THR A 395 -11.31 18.01 -10.06
CA THR A 395 -10.59 18.61 -11.20
C THR A 395 -10.62 20.13 -11.18
N GLU A 396 -11.54 20.74 -10.42
CA GLU A 396 -11.66 22.19 -10.25
C GLU A 396 -11.03 22.69 -8.94
N ILE A 397 -10.86 21.79 -7.97
CA ILE A 397 -10.34 22.10 -6.63
C ILE A 397 -9.17 21.16 -6.36
N ASP A 398 -8.02 21.46 -6.93
CA ASP A 398 -6.77 20.77 -6.60
C ASP A 398 -5.67 21.74 -6.18
N SER A 399 -4.88 21.30 -5.22
CA SER A 399 -3.74 22.02 -4.67
C SER A 399 -2.64 21.05 -4.33
N LYS A 400 -1.41 21.43 -4.70
CA LYS A 400 -0.24 20.54 -4.55
C LYS A 400 0.12 20.25 -3.09
N GLY A 401 0.04 21.23 -2.20
CA GLY A 401 0.52 21.09 -0.81
C GLY A 401 -0.56 20.93 0.26
N GLN A 402 -1.83 20.84 -0.11
CA GLN A 402 -2.94 20.70 0.83
C GLN A 402 -4.06 19.89 0.18
N SER A 403 -4.96 19.34 1.00
CA SER A 403 -6.05 18.54 0.47
C SER A 403 -7.07 19.40 -0.28
N ALA A 404 -7.72 18.80 -1.28
CA ALA A 404 -8.80 19.44 -2.01
C ALA A 404 -9.91 19.88 -1.03
N PHE A 405 -10.24 18.99 -0.08
CA PHE A 405 -11.24 19.28 0.93
C PHE A 405 -10.83 20.40 1.90
N GLU A 406 -9.57 20.48 2.34
CA GLU A 406 -9.09 21.64 3.11
C GLU A 406 -9.22 22.95 2.33
N THR A 407 -8.99 22.92 1.02
CA THR A 407 -9.19 24.07 0.15
C THR A 407 -10.67 24.49 0.13
N VAL A 408 -11.59 23.53 0.06
CA VAL A 408 -13.05 23.78 0.17
C VAL A 408 -13.42 24.39 1.52
N LEU A 409 -12.85 23.88 2.63
CA LEU A 409 -13.11 24.39 3.98
C LEU A 409 -12.61 25.83 4.18
N LYS A 410 -11.51 26.20 3.51
CA LYS A 410 -10.94 27.56 3.57
C LYS A 410 -11.74 28.57 2.75
N ARG A 411 -12.41 28.15 1.66
CA ARG A 411 -13.30 29.01 0.87
C ARG A 411 -14.55 29.34 1.72
N GLY A 412 -14.78 30.62 1.96
CA GLY A 412 -15.55 31.17 3.10
C GLY A 412 -17.02 30.76 3.29
N ASP A 413 -17.61 29.98 2.39
CA ASP A 413 -19.04 29.58 2.43
C ASP A 413 -19.34 28.33 3.29
N THR A 414 -18.33 27.74 3.92
CA THR A 414 -18.45 26.47 4.67
C THR A 414 -18.01 26.56 6.13
N LYS A 415 -17.40 27.66 6.58
CA LYS A 415 -16.86 27.78 7.95
C LYS A 415 -17.88 27.52 9.07
N ASN A 416 -19.16 27.81 8.83
CA ASN A 416 -20.25 27.56 9.79
C ASN A 416 -20.99 26.23 9.54
N LYS A 417 -20.65 25.48 8.50
CA LYS A 417 -21.32 24.22 8.12
C LYS A 417 -20.71 22.99 8.80
N PHE A 418 -19.50 23.09 9.34
CA PHE A 418 -18.76 21.97 9.91
C PHE A 418 -18.39 22.19 11.37
N PRO A 419 -18.30 21.11 12.18
CA PRO A 419 -17.91 21.23 13.58
C PRO A 419 -16.45 21.67 13.71
N LYS A 420 -16.13 22.39 14.79
CA LYS A 420 -14.75 22.83 15.11
C LYS A 420 -13.78 21.67 15.36
N SER A 421 -14.28 20.45 15.50
CA SER A 421 -13.52 19.20 15.63
C SER A 421 -13.09 18.60 14.29
N LEU A 422 -13.62 19.07 13.16
CA LEU A 422 -13.29 18.50 11.84
C LEU A 422 -11.79 18.63 11.55
N GLY A 423 -11.17 17.53 11.13
CA GLY A 423 -9.73 17.44 10.85
C GLY A 423 -8.83 17.33 12.07
N LYS A 424 -9.35 17.49 13.29
CA LYS A 424 -8.59 17.37 14.54
C LYS A 424 -8.47 15.91 15.00
N THR A 425 -7.39 15.61 15.71
CA THR A 425 -7.29 14.35 16.48
C THR A 425 -8.33 14.31 17.59
N ALA A 426 -8.65 13.13 18.11
CA ALA A 426 -9.55 12.93 19.25
C ALA A 426 -9.17 13.83 20.42
N SER A 427 -7.87 13.91 20.74
CA SER A 427 -7.39 14.76 21.83
C SER A 427 -7.61 16.26 21.59
N GLU A 428 -7.44 16.75 20.37
CA GLU A 428 -7.65 18.16 20.01
C GLU A 428 -9.14 18.51 19.90
N ALA A 429 -9.97 17.51 19.60
CA ALA A 429 -11.42 17.62 19.57
C ALA A 429 -12.06 17.49 20.96
N GLY A 430 -11.31 17.09 22.00
CA GLY A 430 -11.85 16.78 23.33
C GLY A 430 -12.68 15.49 23.35
N ALA A 431 -12.46 14.59 22.38
CA ALA A 431 -13.10 13.29 22.29
C ALA A 431 -12.28 12.21 23.03
N PRO A 432 -12.91 11.10 23.45
CA PRO A 432 -12.20 9.95 24.01
C PRO A 432 -11.19 9.38 23.02
N ARG A 433 -10.09 8.82 23.55
CA ARG A 433 -9.04 8.16 22.77
C ARG A 433 -9.23 6.66 22.77
#